data_AF-A0AAU1I623-F1
#
_entry.id   AF-A0AAU1I623-F1
#
_cell.length_a   1.000
_cell.length_b   1.000
_cell.length_c   1.000
_cell.angle_alpha   90.00
_cell.angle_beta   90.00
_cell.angle_gamma   90.00
#
_symmetry.space_group_name_H-M   'P 1'
#
loop_
_entity.id
_entity.type
_entity.pdbx_description
1 polymer ?
#
loop_
_entity_poly.entity_id
_entity_poly.type
_entity_poly.pdbx_seq_one_letter_code
_entity_poly.pdbx_strand_id
1 'polypeptide(L)'
;MTPPEGWIIESPTRHEQLLLAALEELGDCPQIEVSHQELAVESEAEGPKGASAEQLAAEAMEAAALLPELEHVIVDPAIAEQAPRFRRIAAHWRGNEAAQELTGEFRVPQFYRAIFEPAPPLAWEGSTPDEREFLAQFRQIDGHPRSGTGLFGLVRLEQNTAPLEIWVWDARLGAQRMDLDYLGYLEALAVTKGAYGWQYLFTDLSLLNDDLHHVVESVKAMLRRFPDLFPQHDYTQLRERLEERL
;
A
#
# COMPACT_ATOMS: atom_id res chain seq x y z
N MET A 1 -17.10 -14.00 11.60
CA MET A 1 -17.33 -13.07 12.73
C MET A 1 -17.98 -11.82 12.14
N THR A 2 -19.06 -11.26 12.70
CA THR A 2 -19.72 -10.09 12.09
C THR A 2 -18.73 -8.93 12.07
N PRO A 3 -18.54 -8.20 10.95
CA PRO A 3 -17.68 -7.01 10.95
C PRO A 3 -18.14 -6.09 12.09
N PRO A 4 -17.22 -5.49 12.86
CA PRO A 4 -17.60 -4.60 13.95
C PRO A 4 -18.55 -3.52 13.40
N GLU A 5 -19.62 -3.24 14.15
CA GLU A 5 -20.69 -2.33 13.75
C GLU A 5 -20.09 -1.03 13.17
N GLY A 6 -20.39 -0.74 11.89
CA GLY A 6 -19.92 0.47 11.20
C GLY A 6 -19.07 0.25 9.93
N TRP A 7 -18.77 -0.99 9.52
CA TRP A 7 -17.99 -1.28 8.30
C TRP A 7 -18.85 -1.51 7.03
N ILE A 8 -20.01 -0.87 6.90
CA ILE A 8 -20.86 -1.10 5.73
C ILE A 8 -20.53 -0.08 4.66
N ILE A 9 -19.76 -0.52 3.66
CA ILE A 9 -19.63 0.17 2.38
C ILE A 9 -20.68 -0.45 1.44
N GLU A 10 -21.67 0.32 1.02
CA GLU A 10 -22.63 -0.17 0.03
C GLU A 10 -21.95 -0.34 -1.34
N SER A 11 -22.12 -1.53 -1.94
CA SER A 11 -21.55 -1.90 -3.24
C SER A 11 -20.03 -1.60 -3.31
N PRO A 12 -19.21 -2.35 -2.55
CA PRO A 12 -17.76 -2.10 -2.51
C PRO A 12 -17.12 -2.33 -3.87
N THR A 13 -16.14 -1.49 -4.24
CA THR A 13 -15.30 -1.70 -5.43
C THR A 13 -14.51 -3.01 -5.28
N ARG A 14 -13.91 -3.50 -6.37
CA ARG A 14 -13.08 -4.71 -6.31
C ARG A 14 -11.94 -4.57 -5.30
N HIS A 15 -11.27 -3.42 -5.27
CA HIS A 15 -10.12 -3.20 -4.37
C HIS A 15 -10.54 -3.01 -2.92
N GLU A 16 -11.72 -2.43 -2.66
CA GLU A 16 -12.31 -2.42 -1.32
C GLU A 16 -12.58 -3.85 -0.83
N GLN A 17 -13.16 -4.71 -1.68
CA GLN A 17 -13.41 -6.11 -1.33
C GLN A 17 -12.11 -6.87 -1.02
N LEU A 18 -11.07 -6.69 -1.84
CA LEU A 18 -9.77 -7.34 -1.64
C LEU A 18 -9.13 -6.93 -0.30
N LEU A 19 -9.15 -5.64 0.02
CA LEU A 19 -8.51 -5.12 1.23
C LEU A 19 -9.31 -5.47 2.49
N LEU A 20 -10.65 -5.48 2.42
CA LEU A 20 -11.51 -5.97 3.50
C LEU A 20 -11.31 -7.47 3.73
N ALA A 21 -11.24 -8.27 2.65
CA ALA A 21 -10.95 -9.70 2.75
C ALA A 21 -9.58 -9.96 3.38
N ALA A 22 -8.55 -9.20 3.02
CA ALA A 22 -7.23 -9.32 3.63
C ALA A 22 -7.26 -9.07 5.15
N LEU A 23 -8.04 -8.08 5.62
CA LEU A 23 -8.25 -7.83 7.04
C LEU A 23 -9.02 -8.95 7.75
N GLU A 24 -10.07 -9.47 7.12
CA GLU A 24 -10.86 -10.59 7.67
C GLU A 24 -10.01 -11.85 7.77
N GLU A 25 -9.26 -12.19 6.72
CA GLU A 25 -8.34 -13.33 6.68
C GLU A 25 -7.28 -13.25 7.79
N LEU A 26 -6.70 -12.06 8.02
CA LEU A 26 -5.76 -11.85 9.13
C LEU A 26 -6.43 -12.07 10.50
N GLY A 27 -7.65 -11.57 10.68
CA GLY A 27 -8.40 -11.69 11.94
C GLY A 27 -8.91 -13.10 12.23
N ASP A 28 -9.24 -13.87 11.19
CA ASP A 28 -9.79 -15.22 11.30
C ASP A 28 -8.71 -16.32 11.31
N CYS A 29 -7.45 -16.00 10.97
CA CYS A 29 -6.35 -16.96 10.95
C CYS A 29 -5.79 -17.22 12.37
N PRO A 30 -5.93 -18.44 12.94
CA PRO A 30 -5.53 -18.70 14.33
C PRO A 30 -4.01 -18.68 14.56
N GLN A 31 -3.20 -18.72 13.50
CA GLN A 31 -1.75 -18.59 13.55
C GLN A 31 -1.28 -17.13 13.56
N ILE A 32 -2.19 -16.17 13.36
CA ILE A 32 -1.88 -14.74 13.28
C ILE A 32 -2.47 -14.01 14.49
N GLU A 33 -1.63 -13.20 15.12
CA GLU A 33 -2.01 -12.24 16.17
C GLU A 33 -2.08 -10.84 15.56
N VAL A 34 -3.30 -10.30 15.46
CA VAL A 34 -3.52 -8.91 15.02
C VAL A 34 -3.45 -7.99 16.24
N SER A 35 -2.38 -7.21 16.33
CA SER A 35 -2.17 -6.27 17.43
C SER A 35 -2.84 -4.91 17.22
N HIS A 36 -3.09 -4.56 15.96
CA HIS A 36 -3.87 -3.39 15.58
C HIS A 36 -4.53 -3.61 14.24
N GLN A 37 -5.77 -3.16 14.14
CA GLN A 37 -6.55 -3.15 12.91
C GLN A 37 -7.40 -1.88 12.91
N GLU A 38 -7.49 -1.24 11.75
CA GLU A 38 -8.29 -0.05 11.57
C GLU A 38 -8.94 -0.05 10.19
N LEU A 39 -10.23 0.28 10.18
CA LEU A 39 -10.96 0.74 9.01
C LEU A 39 -11.65 2.04 9.39
N ALA A 40 -11.18 3.15 8.84
CA ALA A 40 -11.81 4.46 9.01
C ALA A 40 -12.59 4.77 7.73
N VAL A 41 -13.91 4.94 7.86
CA VAL A 41 -14.79 5.42 6.79
C VAL A 41 -15.06 6.92 7.03
N GLU A 42 -15.26 7.73 5.99
CA GLU A 42 -15.64 9.14 6.20
C GLU A 42 -17.05 9.24 6.80
N SER A 43 -17.18 9.94 7.93
CA SER A 43 -18.45 10.07 8.66
C SER A 43 -19.49 10.95 7.98
N GLU A 44 -19.17 11.58 6.84
CA GLU A 44 -20.14 12.37 6.04
C GLU A 44 -20.80 11.56 4.91
N ALA A 45 -20.56 10.25 4.84
CA ALA A 45 -21.47 9.30 4.18
C ALA A 45 -22.77 9.08 4.98
N GLU A 46 -23.15 10.02 5.86
CA GLU A 46 -24.45 10.07 6.56
C GLU A 46 -25.56 10.51 5.59
N GLY A 47 -25.87 9.61 4.66
CA GLY A 47 -27.04 9.61 3.83
C GLY A 47 -27.15 8.24 3.15
N PRO A 48 -28.35 7.76 2.80
CA PRO A 48 -28.57 6.43 2.23
C PRO A 48 -27.97 6.22 0.82
N LYS A 49 -27.02 7.07 0.40
CA LYS A 49 -26.28 7.09 -0.86
C LYS A 49 -24.94 7.82 -0.64
N GLY A 50 -23.95 7.16 -0.05
CA GLY A 50 -22.59 7.72 0.00
C GLY A 50 -22.07 8.04 -1.41
N ALA A 51 -21.18 9.03 -1.54
CA ALA A 51 -20.59 9.39 -2.83
C ALA A 51 -19.90 8.17 -3.48
N SER A 52 -20.07 8.00 -4.79
CA SER A 52 -19.32 6.99 -5.55
C SER A 52 -17.83 7.32 -5.56
N ALA A 53 -16.98 6.34 -5.88
CA ALA A 53 -15.54 6.58 -6.04
C ALA A 53 -15.27 7.67 -7.08
N GLU A 54 -16.02 7.66 -8.19
CA GLU A 54 -15.96 8.67 -9.25
C GLU A 54 -16.33 10.08 -8.76
N GLN A 55 -17.34 10.20 -7.90
CA GLN A 55 -17.74 11.50 -7.34
C GLN A 55 -16.66 12.07 -6.43
N LEU A 56 -16.11 11.25 -5.53
CA LEU A 56 -15.00 11.65 -4.65
C LEU A 56 -13.76 12.01 -5.47
N ALA A 57 -13.48 11.26 -6.53
CA ALA A 57 -12.41 11.54 -7.46
C ALA A 57 -12.61 12.87 -8.19
N ALA A 58 -13.82 13.15 -8.70
CA ALA A 58 -14.12 14.39 -9.39
C ALA A 58 -13.97 15.61 -8.48
N GLU A 59 -14.51 15.54 -7.26
CA GLU A 59 -14.36 16.59 -6.24
C GLU A 59 -12.89 16.81 -5.87
N ALA A 60 -12.14 15.72 -5.67
CA ALA A 60 -10.70 15.81 -5.41
C ALA A 60 -9.94 16.42 -6.59
N MET A 61 -10.22 16.02 -7.83
CA MET A 61 -9.52 16.57 -9.00
C MET A 61 -9.87 18.04 -9.26
N GLU A 62 -11.11 18.47 -8.98
CA GLU A 62 -11.49 19.88 -9.01
C GLU A 62 -10.69 20.69 -7.98
N ALA A 63 -10.52 20.17 -6.76
CA ALA A 63 -9.68 20.79 -5.75
C ALA A 63 -8.19 20.79 -6.13
N ALA A 64 -7.71 19.71 -6.77
CA ALA A 64 -6.32 19.58 -7.21
C ALA A 64 -5.95 20.60 -8.29
N ALA A 65 -6.89 20.97 -9.17
CA ALA A 65 -6.68 22.01 -10.19
C ALA A 65 -6.39 23.40 -9.58
N LEU A 66 -6.63 23.61 -8.28
CA LEU A 66 -6.32 24.85 -7.57
C LEU A 66 -4.91 24.86 -6.95
N LEU A 67 -4.21 23.73 -6.96
CA LEU A 67 -2.85 23.60 -6.42
C LEU A 67 -1.83 23.55 -7.57
N PRO A 68 -0.89 24.52 -7.66
CA PRO A 68 0.09 24.56 -8.75
C PRO A 68 0.90 23.27 -8.93
N GLU A 69 1.22 22.58 -7.83
CA GLU A 69 1.95 21.32 -7.85
C GLU A 69 1.13 20.14 -8.41
N LEU A 70 -0.20 20.25 -8.46
CA LEU A 70 -1.11 19.20 -8.97
C LEU A 70 -1.80 19.57 -10.30
N GLU A 71 -1.65 20.81 -10.79
CA GLU A 71 -2.35 21.34 -11.98
C GLU A 71 -2.22 20.46 -13.24
N HIS A 72 -1.13 19.71 -13.36
CA HIS A 72 -0.83 18.83 -14.50
C HIS A 72 -0.63 17.36 -14.11
N VAL A 73 -1.07 16.97 -12.91
CA VAL A 73 -1.06 15.57 -12.48
C VAL A 73 -2.22 14.83 -13.14
N ILE A 74 -1.89 13.76 -13.85
CA ILE A 74 -2.87 12.92 -14.55
C ILE A 74 -3.11 11.68 -13.68
N VAL A 75 -4.32 11.54 -13.15
CA VAL A 75 -4.75 10.34 -12.43
C VAL A 75 -5.50 9.44 -13.40
N ASP A 76 -5.09 8.17 -13.50
CA ASP A 76 -5.73 7.21 -14.39
C ASP A 76 -7.22 7.06 -14.05
N PRO A 77 -8.14 7.05 -15.05
CA PRO A 77 -9.58 6.91 -14.79
C PRO A 77 -9.94 5.66 -13.98
N ALA A 78 -9.18 4.58 -14.15
CA ALA A 78 -9.36 3.36 -13.36
C ALA A 78 -9.17 3.60 -11.85
N ILE A 79 -8.26 4.50 -11.45
CA ILE A 79 -8.07 4.89 -10.04
C ILE A 79 -9.32 5.63 -9.55
N ALA A 80 -9.89 6.53 -10.35
CA ALA A 80 -11.13 7.24 -9.98
C ALA A 80 -12.31 6.29 -9.76
N GLU A 81 -12.40 5.22 -10.56
CA GLU A 81 -13.49 4.24 -10.47
C GLU A 81 -13.29 3.21 -9.35
N GLN A 82 -12.04 2.84 -9.05
CA GLN A 82 -11.73 1.66 -8.24
C GLN A 82 -10.98 1.95 -6.94
N ALA A 83 -10.40 3.14 -6.76
CA ALA A 83 -9.69 3.49 -5.55
C ALA A 83 -10.59 3.33 -4.32
N PRO A 84 -10.07 2.79 -3.21
CA PRO A 84 -10.89 2.60 -2.04
C PRO A 84 -11.39 3.91 -1.44
N ARG A 85 -12.66 3.92 -1.04
CA ARG A 85 -13.34 5.09 -0.47
C ARG A 85 -13.18 5.20 1.04
N PHE A 86 -12.64 4.18 1.70
CA PHE A 86 -12.29 4.32 3.12
C PHE A 86 -11.27 5.44 3.28
N ARG A 87 -11.42 6.23 4.34
CA ARG A 87 -10.44 7.24 4.74
C ARG A 87 -9.08 6.61 5.02
N ARG A 88 -9.09 5.41 5.60
CA ARG A 88 -7.89 4.63 5.90
C ARG A 88 -8.23 3.17 6.15
N ILE A 89 -7.33 2.29 5.73
CA ILE A 89 -7.26 0.89 6.18
C ILE A 89 -5.86 0.61 6.74
N ALA A 90 -5.77 -0.15 7.83
CA ALA A 90 -4.50 -0.51 8.42
C ALA A 90 -4.55 -1.84 9.17
N ALA A 91 -3.42 -2.54 9.20
CA ALA A 91 -3.18 -3.67 10.09
C ALA A 91 -1.73 -3.67 10.57
N HIS A 92 -1.51 -4.16 11.79
CA HIS A 92 -0.21 -4.56 12.30
C HIS A 92 -0.35 -5.90 13.01
N TRP A 93 0.34 -6.90 12.49
CA TRP A 93 0.14 -8.29 12.85
C TRP A 93 1.46 -9.06 12.88
N ARG A 94 1.45 -10.18 13.59
CA ARG A 94 2.57 -11.12 13.67
C ARG A 94 2.06 -12.54 13.78
N GLY A 95 2.85 -13.51 13.37
CA GLY A 95 2.55 -14.91 13.65
C GLY A 95 2.75 -15.24 15.14
N ASN A 96 1.97 -16.19 15.63
CA ASN A 96 2.14 -16.77 16.96
C ASN A 96 3.28 -17.81 16.97
N GLU A 97 3.38 -18.62 18.02
CA GLU A 97 4.42 -19.66 18.14
C GLU A 97 4.51 -20.61 16.93
N ALA A 98 3.39 -20.91 16.25
CA ALA A 98 3.36 -21.79 15.10
C ALA A 98 3.84 -21.11 13.79
N ALA A 99 3.94 -19.78 13.77
CA ALA A 99 4.26 -18.98 12.59
C ALA A 99 5.13 -17.75 12.90
N GLN A 100 5.97 -17.83 13.93
CA GLN A 100 6.74 -16.71 14.50
C GLN A 100 7.63 -15.96 13.48
N GLU A 101 7.95 -16.58 12.35
CA GLU A 101 8.71 -15.95 11.26
C GLU A 101 7.91 -14.93 10.45
N LEU A 102 6.58 -14.88 10.62
CA LEU A 102 5.70 -13.98 9.88
C LEU A 102 5.43 -12.70 10.66
N THR A 103 5.63 -11.56 10.01
CA THR A 103 5.24 -10.25 10.53
C THR A 103 4.83 -9.36 9.36
N GLY A 104 3.92 -8.42 9.63
CA GLY A 104 3.48 -7.49 8.61
C GLY A 104 2.80 -6.26 9.19
N GLU A 105 2.81 -5.20 8.39
CA GLU A 105 2.11 -3.97 8.67
C GLU A 105 1.73 -3.30 7.36
N PHE A 106 0.62 -2.59 7.36
CA PHE A 106 0.30 -1.61 6.33
C PHE A 106 -0.62 -0.56 6.90
N ARG A 107 -0.59 0.62 6.30
CA ARG A 107 -1.48 1.75 6.58
C ARG A 107 -1.69 2.54 5.31
N VAL A 108 -2.75 2.20 4.60
CA VAL A 108 -3.15 2.85 3.35
C VAL A 108 -4.20 3.92 3.64
N PRO A 109 -3.88 5.23 3.52
CA PRO A 109 -4.88 6.28 3.49
C PRO A 109 -5.69 6.24 2.18
N GLN A 110 -6.82 6.95 2.14
CA GLN A 110 -7.52 7.21 0.88
C GLN A 110 -6.56 7.89 -0.13
N PHE A 111 -6.54 7.40 -1.37
CA PHE A 111 -5.63 7.87 -2.41
C PHE A 111 -5.67 9.39 -2.61
N TYR A 112 -6.86 9.96 -2.80
CA TYR A 112 -7.01 11.39 -3.06
C TYR A 112 -6.53 12.24 -1.90
N ARG A 113 -6.75 11.82 -0.65
CA ARG A 113 -6.13 12.49 0.51
C ARG A 113 -4.61 12.39 0.51
N ALA A 114 -4.07 11.22 0.17
CA ALA A 114 -2.63 11.01 0.14
C ALA A 114 -1.93 11.97 -0.83
N ILE A 115 -2.51 12.23 -2.00
CA ILE A 115 -1.88 13.12 -2.99
C ILE A 115 -1.87 14.60 -2.58
N PHE A 116 -2.79 15.01 -1.69
CA PHE A 116 -2.84 16.36 -1.12
C PHE A 116 -1.91 16.58 0.08
N GLU A 117 -1.41 15.50 0.70
CA GLU A 117 -0.44 15.64 1.78
C GLU A 117 0.88 16.22 1.25
N PRO A 118 1.69 16.89 2.08
CA PRO A 118 3.04 17.28 1.68
C PRO A 118 3.89 16.07 1.33
N ALA A 119 4.92 16.27 0.50
CA ALA A 119 5.92 15.24 0.28
C ALA A 119 6.55 14.81 1.62
N PRO A 120 6.76 13.51 1.86
CA PRO A 120 7.46 13.05 3.06
C PRO A 120 8.87 13.66 3.11
N PRO A 121 9.40 13.97 4.31
CA PRO A 121 10.71 14.61 4.47
C PRO A 121 11.85 13.60 4.25
N LEU A 122 11.99 13.11 3.01
CA LEU A 122 12.96 12.09 2.62
C LEU A 122 14.35 12.68 2.34
N ALA A 123 14.41 13.94 1.90
CA ALA A 123 15.67 14.63 1.65
C ALA A 123 16.35 15.03 2.97
N TRP A 124 17.67 14.90 3.03
CA TRP A 124 18.49 15.26 4.18
C TRP A 124 19.39 16.46 3.85
N GLU A 125 20.18 16.98 4.80
CA GLU A 125 20.98 18.21 4.62
C GLU A 125 21.98 18.13 3.45
N GLY A 126 22.47 16.94 3.12
CA GLY A 126 23.41 16.73 2.01
C GLY A 126 22.76 16.34 0.69
N SER A 127 21.43 16.23 0.60
CA SER A 127 20.76 15.96 -0.68
C SER A 127 21.02 17.10 -1.67
N THR A 128 21.32 16.73 -2.92
CA THR A 128 21.54 17.70 -4.00
C THR A 128 20.23 18.42 -4.37
N PRO A 129 20.28 19.57 -5.06
CA PRO A 129 19.06 20.23 -5.56
C PRO A 129 18.18 19.29 -6.41
N ASP A 130 18.78 18.56 -7.34
CA ASP A 130 18.07 17.63 -8.23
C ASP A 130 17.42 16.47 -7.44
N GLU A 131 18.11 15.94 -6.42
CA GLU A 131 17.56 14.91 -5.54
C GLU A 131 16.38 15.44 -4.72
N ARG A 132 16.47 16.68 -4.22
CA ARG A 132 15.35 17.31 -3.49
C ARG A 132 14.15 17.53 -4.39
N GLU A 133 14.38 17.98 -5.62
CA GLU A 133 13.32 18.16 -6.61
C GLU A 133 12.64 16.84 -6.94
N PHE A 134 13.43 15.77 -7.17
CA PHE A 134 12.91 14.43 -7.37
C PHE A 134 12.10 13.93 -6.17
N LEU A 135 12.62 14.07 -4.94
CA LEU A 135 11.95 13.58 -3.74
C LEU A 135 10.67 14.38 -3.40
N ALA A 136 10.60 15.65 -3.77
CA ALA A 136 9.43 16.50 -3.58
C ALA A 136 8.20 16.04 -4.40
N GLN A 137 8.41 15.20 -5.42
CA GLN A 137 7.34 14.65 -6.25
C GLN A 137 6.58 13.50 -5.57
N PHE A 138 7.08 12.96 -4.46
CA PHE A 138 6.45 11.80 -3.83
C PHE A 138 5.30 12.16 -2.89
N ARG A 139 4.34 11.23 -2.79
CA ARG A 139 3.28 11.22 -1.78
C ARG A 139 3.16 9.84 -1.17
N GLN A 140 2.99 9.79 0.15
CA GLN A 140 2.94 8.52 0.86
C GLN A 140 1.55 7.88 0.75
N ILE A 141 1.49 6.68 0.15
CA ILE A 141 0.26 5.89 -0.01
C ILE A 141 0.23 4.64 0.88
N ASP A 142 1.34 4.31 1.53
CA ASP A 142 1.42 3.25 2.55
C ASP A 142 2.61 3.51 3.51
N GLY A 143 2.57 2.91 4.69
CA GLY A 143 3.74 2.87 5.59
C GLY A 143 3.51 2.08 6.87
N HIS A 144 4.57 1.99 7.66
CA HIS A 144 4.63 1.14 8.85
C HIS A 144 4.84 1.96 10.15
N PRO A 145 3.87 2.80 10.56
CA PRO A 145 4.05 3.73 11.68
C PRO A 145 4.26 3.05 13.04
N ARG A 146 3.83 1.80 13.23
CA ARG A 146 3.96 1.08 14.51
C ARG A 146 5.31 0.40 14.63
N SER A 147 5.78 -0.26 13.57
CA SER A 147 7.09 -0.91 13.60
C SER A 147 8.24 0.05 13.27
N GLY A 148 7.97 1.20 12.65
CA GLY A 148 8.97 2.22 12.38
C GLY A 148 10.09 1.72 11.45
N THR A 149 9.76 0.85 10.49
CA THR A 149 10.74 0.19 9.61
C THR A 149 11.47 1.15 8.68
N GLY A 150 10.98 2.39 8.53
CA GLY A 150 11.50 3.36 7.56
C GLY A 150 11.13 3.03 6.11
N LEU A 151 10.22 2.07 5.90
CA LEU A 151 9.68 1.70 4.61
C LEU A 151 8.37 2.45 4.32
N PHE A 152 8.28 3.01 3.11
CA PHE A 152 7.07 3.68 2.62
C PHE A 152 6.68 3.18 1.23
N GLY A 153 5.38 3.02 1.00
CA GLY A 153 4.82 2.99 -0.35
C GLY A 153 4.55 4.41 -0.79
N LEU A 154 5.06 4.78 -1.96
CA LEU A 154 4.98 6.14 -2.50
C LEU A 154 4.34 6.12 -3.89
N VAL A 155 3.59 7.17 -4.21
CA VAL A 155 3.23 7.53 -5.59
C VAL A 155 4.04 8.75 -6.00
N ARG A 156 4.57 8.75 -7.23
CA ARG A 156 5.29 9.89 -7.80
C ARG A 156 4.34 10.74 -8.65
N LEU A 157 4.17 12.00 -8.27
CA LEU A 157 3.31 12.96 -8.96
C LEU A 157 4.10 13.77 -9.99
N GLU A 158 4.62 13.08 -11.00
CA GLU A 158 5.29 13.74 -12.12
C GLU A 158 4.26 14.38 -13.06
N GLN A 159 4.47 15.65 -13.41
CA GLN A 159 3.54 16.38 -14.27
C GLN A 159 3.49 15.76 -15.68
N ASN A 160 2.28 15.77 -16.28
CA ASN A 160 2.01 15.30 -17.63
C ASN A 160 2.44 13.84 -17.89
N THR A 161 2.55 13.02 -16.84
CA THR A 161 2.97 11.63 -16.92
C THR A 161 1.85 10.71 -16.45
N ALA A 162 1.59 9.66 -17.24
CA ALA A 162 0.64 8.59 -16.91
C ALA A 162 1.14 7.25 -17.48
N PRO A 163 0.94 6.11 -16.78
CA PRO A 163 0.34 6.03 -15.45
C PRO A 163 1.26 6.62 -14.37
N LEU A 164 0.69 6.92 -13.19
CA LEU A 164 1.50 7.37 -12.06
C LEU A 164 2.42 6.24 -11.58
N GLU A 165 3.69 6.57 -11.32
CA GLU A 165 4.67 5.57 -10.89
C GLU A 165 4.51 5.26 -9.39
N ILE A 166 4.57 3.98 -9.04
CA ILE A 166 4.64 3.52 -7.64
C ILE A 166 6.07 3.18 -7.28
N TRP A 167 6.45 3.57 -6.06
CA TRP A 167 7.81 3.42 -5.56
C TRP A 167 7.78 2.87 -4.13
N VAL A 168 8.81 2.11 -3.76
CA VAL A 168 9.12 1.82 -2.36
C VAL A 168 10.31 2.68 -1.94
N TRP A 169 10.19 3.37 -0.82
CA TRP A 169 11.32 4.01 -0.16
C TRP A 169 11.82 3.14 0.97
N ASP A 170 13.12 2.90 1.01
CA ASP A 170 13.82 2.34 2.17
C ASP A 170 14.92 3.31 2.60
N ALA A 171 14.97 3.67 3.88
CA ALA A 171 15.97 4.61 4.40
C ALA A 171 17.43 4.18 4.12
N ARG A 172 17.69 2.89 3.86
CA ARG A 172 19.00 2.33 3.54
C ARG A 172 19.33 2.36 2.05
N LEU A 173 18.31 2.32 1.18
CA LEU A 173 18.46 2.15 -0.27
C LEU A 173 17.93 3.32 -1.11
N GLY A 174 17.21 4.25 -0.49
CA GLY A 174 16.48 5.31 -1.18
C GLY A 174 15.24 4.80 -1.91
N ALA A 175 14.82 5.56 -2.93
CA ALA A 175 13.62 5.28 -3.71
C ALA A 175 13.90 4.20 -4.77
N GLN A 176 13.08 3.15 -4.80
CA GLN A 176 13.12 2.08 -5.81
C GLN A 176 11.79 2.01 -6.54
N ARG A 177 11.81 2.13 -7.87
CA ARG A 177 10.58 2.06 -8.68
C ARG A 177 10.03 0.64 -8.65
N MET A 178 8.71 0.53 -8.54
CA MET A 178 8.00 -0.73 -8.60
C MET A 178 7.38 -0.94 -9.98
N ASP A 179 7.36 -2.17 -10.45
CA ASP A 179 6.62 -2.67 -11.60
C ASP A 179 5.15 -2.90 -11.24
N LEU A 180 4.50 -1.84 -10.73
CA LEU A 180 3.09 -1.79 -10.33
C LEU A 180 2.53 -0.38 -10.57
N ASP A 181 1.26 -0.33 -10.98
CA ASP A 181 0.44 0.88 -10.81
C ASP A 181 -0.23 0.88 -9.42
N TYR A 182 -1.00 1.93 -9.11
CA TYR A 182 -1.66 2.03 -7.80
C TYR A 182 -2.63 0.88 -7.52
N LEU A 183 -3.39 0.42 -8.51
CA LEU A 183 -4.37 -0.65 -8.32
C LEU A 183 -3.67 -2.00 -8.14
N GLY A 184 -2.65 -2.29 -8.96
CA GLY A 184 -1.77 -3.44 -8.81
C GLY A 184 -1.05 -3.45 -7.45
N TYR A 185 -0.68 -2.28 -6.92
CA TYR A 185 -0.16 -2.15 -5.56
C TYR A 185 -1.16 -2.63 -4.50
N LEU A 186 -2.43 -2.24 -4.60
CA LEU A 186 -3.47 -2.67 -3.67
C LEU A 186 -3.77 -4.17 -3.78
N GLU A 187 -3.75 -4.73 -4.99
CA GLU A 187 -3.90 -6.17 -5.22
C GLU A 187 -2.76 -6.96 -4.57
N ALA A 188 -1.51 -6.55 -4.83
CA ALA A 188 -0.34 -7.17 -4.23
C ALA A 188 -0.36 -7.05 -2.70
N LEU A 189 -0.75 -5.88 -2.17
CA LEU A 189 -0.92 -5.68 -0.73
C LEU A 189 -1.96 -6.64 -0.14
N ALA A 190 -3.10 -6.86 -0.80
CA ALA A 190 -4.15 -7.75 -0.30
C ALA A 190 -3.68 -9.23 -0.24
N VAL A 191 -2.98 -9.69 -1.29
CA VAL A 191 -2.45 -11.06 -1.36
C VAL A 191 -1.34 -11.29 -0.31
N THR A 192 -0.47 -10.30 -0.14
CA THR A 192 0.70 -10.35 0.76
C THR A 192 0.39 -9.89 2.18
N LYS A 193 -0.79 -9.30 2.41
CA LYS A 193 -1.27 -8.80 3.71
C LYS A 193 -0.30 -7.82 4.37
N GLY A 194 0.54 -7.13 3.60
CA GLY A 194 1.58 -6.25 4.12
C GLY A 194 2.72 -6.96 4.84
N ALA A 195 2.97 -8.25 4.54
CA ALA A 195 4.10 -8.98 5.12
C ALA A 195 5.44 -8.32 4.75
N TYR A 196 6.33 -8.09 5.71
CA TYR A 196 7.51 -7.28 5.45
C TYR A 196 8.37 -7.82 4.30
N GLY A 197 8.78 -6.89 3.43
CA GLY A 197 9.63 -7.16 2.30
C GLY A 197 8.88 -7.45 0.99
N TRP A 198 7.55 -7.59 1.01
CA TRP A 198 6.78 -7.94 -0.19
C TRP A 198 6.98 -6.95 -1.34
N GLN A 199 7.16 -5.65 -1.05
CA GLN A 199 7.33 -4.61 -2.06
C GLN A 199 8.57 -4.85 -2.94
N TYR A 200 9.62 -5.45 -2.39
CA TYR A 200 10.87 -5.71 -3.12
C TYR A 200 10.72 -6.74 -4.23
N LEU A 201 9.69 -7.59 -4.19
CA LEU A 201 9.39 -8.52 -5.29
C LEU A 201 9.04 -7.78 -6.59
N PHE A 202 8.63 -6.52 -6.48
CA PHE A 202 8.17 -5.70 -7.60
C PHE A 202 9.21 -4.66 -8.01
N THR A 203 10.42 -4.64 -7.47
CA THR A 203 11.49 -3.73 -7.91
C THR A 203 12.50 -4.48 -8.78
N ASP A 204 13.37 -3.74 -9.49
CA ASP A 204 14.50 -4.31 -10.23
C ASP A 204 15.75 -4.55 -9.37
N LEU A 205 15.60 -4.44 -8.05
CA LEU A 205 16.69 -4.60 -7.10
C LEU A 205 17.08 -6.07 -6.96
N SER A 206 18.39 -6.37 -7.04
CA SER A 206 18.87 -7.69 -6.66
C SER A 206 18.79 -7.88 -5.14
N LEU A 207 18.13 -8.96 -4.74
CA LEU A 207 17.98 -9.36 -3.34
C LEU A 207 19.18 -10.16 -2.81
N LEU A 208 20.22 -10.36 -3.62
CA LEU A 208 21.49 -10.95 -3.19
C LEU A 208 22.39 -10.00 -2.39
N ASN A 209 21.99 -8.74 -2.23
CA ASN A 209 22.72 -7.79 -1.39
C ASN A 209 22.64 -8.20 0.10
N ASP A 210 23.78 -8.24 0.78
CA ASP A 210 23.90 -8.57 2.21
C ASP A 210 22.98 -7.69 3.09
N ASP A 211 22.76 -6.43 2.70
CA ASP A 211 21.88 -5.49 3.41
C ASP A 211 20.39 -5.90 3.41
N LEU A 212 20.03 -6.86 2.54
CA LEU A 212 18.66 -7.34 2.33
C LEU A 212 18.42 -8.76 2.83
N HIS A 213 19.39 -9.37 3.52
CA HIS A 213 19.23 -10.73 4.03
C HIS A 213 17.94 -10.91 4.85
N HIS A 214 17.63 -9.98 5.76
CA HIS A 214 16.41 -10.03 6.56
C HIS A 214 15.12 -9.90 5.72
N VAL A 215 15.15 -9.06 4.68
CA VAL A 215 14.03 -8.89 3.73
C VAL A 215 13.77 -10.22 3.01
N VAL A 216 14.83 -10.86 2.52
CA VAL A 216 14.74 -12.15 1.83
C VAL A 216 14.16 -13.23 2.74
N GLU A 217 14.62 -13.32 3.99
CA GLU A 217 14.10 -14.32 4.93
C GLU A 217 12.62 -14.09 5.27
N SER A 218 12.19 -12.83 5.45
CA SER A 218 10.77 -12.50 5.64
C SER A 218 9.91 -12.87 4.43
N VAL A 219 10.38 -12.57 3.21
CA VAL A 219 9.65 -12.91 1.97
C VAL A 219 9.59 -14.42 1.76
N LYS A 220 10.69 -15.14 1.98
CA LYS A 220 10.71 -16.62 1.92
C LYS A 220 9.79 -17.24 2.95
N ALA A 221 9.77 -16.71 4.17
CA ALA A 221 8.86 -17.13 5.22
C ALA A 221 7.39 -16.97 4.81
N MET A 222 7.04 -15.78 4.30
CA MET A 222 5.71 -15.50 3.73
C MET A 222 5.35 -16.52 2.66
N LEU A 223 6.16 -16.66 1.60
CA LEU A 223 5.85 -17.54 0.47
C LEU A 223 5.82 -19.02 0.85
N ARG A 224 6.53 -19.42 1.89
CA ARG A 224 6.47 -20.79 2.42
C ARG A 224 5.18 -21.06 3.19
N ARG A 225 4.68 -20.11 3.98
CA ARG A 225 3.57 -20.32 4.92
C ARG A 225 2.22 -19.89 4.40
N PHE A 226 2.17 -18.80 3.63
CA PHE A 226 0.93 -18.21 3.15
C PHE A 226 0.05 -19.17 2.34
N PRO A 227 0.58 -20.07 1.48
CA PRO A 227 -0.26 -21.05 0.80
C PRO A 227 -1.04 -21.98 1.74
N ASP A 228 -0.51 -22.27 2.93
CA ASP A 228 -1.19 -23.10 3.93
C ASP A 228 -2.17 -22.27 4.78
N LEU A 229 -1.81 -21.01 5.09
CA LEU A 229 -2.61 -20.13 5.94
C LEU A 229 -3.77 -19.46 5.17
N PHE A 230 -3.56 -19.17 3.89
CA PHE A 230 -4.47 -18.44 3.01
C PHE A 230 -4.56 -19.12 1.62
N PRO A 231 -5.05 -20.37 1.55
CA PRO A 231 -4.99 -21.22 0.36
C PRO A 231 -5.81 -20.72 -0.85
N GLN A 232 -6.66 -19.73 -0.66
CA GLN A 232 -7.50 -19.13 -1.70
C GLN A 232 -6.74 -18.20 -2.66
N HIS A 233 -5.50 -17.81 -2.32
CA HIS A 233 -4.68 -16.93 -3.15
C HIS A 233 -3.66 -17.71 -3.96
N ASP A 234 -3.35 -17.22 -5.16
CA ASP A 234 -2.25 -17.75 -5.97
C ASP A 234 -0.95 -16.99 -5.67
N TYR A 235 0.06 -17.74 -5.20
CA TYR A 235 1.37 -17.21 -4.86
C TYR A 235 2.43 -17.48 -5.94
N THR A 236 2.06 -18.06 -7.08
CA THR A 236 2.99 -18.48 -8.15
C THR A 236 3.81 -17.30 -8.66
N GLN A 237 3.15 -16.20 -9.05
CA GLN A 237 3.84 -15.01 -9.56
C GLN A 237 4.81 -14.39 -8.54
N LEU A 238 4.46 -14.42 -7.26
CA LEU A 238 5.33 -13.89 -6.20
C LEU A 238 6.57 -14.77 -5.99
N ARG A 239 6.46 -16.09 -6.20
CA ARG A 239 7.60 -17.01 -6.18
C ARG A 239 8.51 -16.79 -7.38
N GLU A 240 7.95 -16.66 -8.57
CA GLU A 240 8.71 -16.35 -9.80
C GLU A 240 9.48 -15.03 -9.63
N ARG A 241 8.82 -13.98 -9.14
CA ARG A 241 9.48 -12.69 -8.84
C ARG A 241 10.58 -12.81 -7.78
N LEU A 242 10.42 -13.67 -6.77
CA LEU A 242 11.49 -13.92 -5.81
C LEU A 242 12.69 -14.59 -6.50
N GLU A 243 12.46 -15.60 -7.33
CA GLU A 243 13.51 -16.32 -8.07
C GLU A 243 14.27 -15.40 -9.04
N GLU A 244 13.58 -14.49 -9.72
CA GLU A 244 14.19 -13.51 -10.64
C GLU A 244 15.10 -12.49 -9.93
N ARG A 245 14.94 -12.32 -8.61
CA ARG A 245 15.61 -11.30 -7.80
C ARG A 245 16.75 -11.88 -6.95
N LEU A 246 16.76 -13.21 -6.77
CA LEU A 246 17.85 -13.99 -6.17
C LEU A 246 18.92 -14.37 -7.21
#